data_AF-A0A1J8RCA3-F1
#
_entry.id   AF-A0A1J8RCA3-F1
#
_cell.length_a   1.000
_cell.length_b   1.000
_cell.length_c   1.000
_cell.angle_alpha   90.00
_cell.angle_beta   90.00
_cell.angle_gamma   90.00
#
_symmetry.space_group_name_H-M   'P 1'
#
loop_
_entity.id
_entity.type
_entity.pdbx_description
1 polymer ?
#
loop_
_entity_poly.entity_id
_entity_poly.type
_entity_poly.pdbx_seq_one_letter_code
_entity_poly.pdbx_strand_id
1 'polypeptide(L)'
;MGDHLWYLQYQIPQGASLLGVVLSSDKTKVTNISGNRYAHPVLISLANIAPSAHAKASLHAYLLVALIPVAKFIHSNARLNHLRWPHKWAS
;
A
#
# COMPACT_ATOMS: atom_id res chain seq x y z
N MET A 1 -3.39 5.52 -17.92
CA MET A 1 -3.26 4.07 -17.62
C MET A 1 -4.35 3.21 -18.27
N GLY A 2 -5.61 3.66 -18.38
CA GLY A 2 -6.70 2.86 -18.95
C GLY A 2 -6.50 2.47 -20.43
N ASP A 3 -6.12 3.43 -21.28
CA ASP A 3 -6.03 3.20 -22.73
C ASP A 3 -4.92 2.21 -23.11
N HIS A 4 -3.84 2.16 -22.33
CA HIS A 4 -2.73 1.23 -22.57
C HIS A 4 -3.13 -0.23 -22.28
N LEU A 5 -3.95 -0.47 -21.25
CA LEU A 5 -4.43 -1.81 -20.93
C LEU A 5 -5.39 -2.33 -22.00
N TRP A 6 -6.22 -1.46 -22.58
CA TRP A 6 -7.06 -1.80 -23.73
C TRP A 6 -6.23 -2.18 -24.94
N TYR A 7 -5.18 -1.41 -25.25
CA TYR A 7 -4.26 -1.77 -26.32
C TYR A 7 -3.60 -3.12 -26.11
N LEU A 8 -3.11 -3.40 -24.90
CA LEU A 8 -2.49 -4.70 -24.55
C LEU A 8 -3.48 -5.87 -24.64
N GLN A 9 -4.75 -5.65 -24.26
CA GLN A 9 -5.81 -6.66 -24.39
C GLN A 9 -6.07 -7.06 -25.85
N TYR A 10 -5.87 -6.14 -26.81
CA TYR A 10 -5.96 -6.47 -28.24
C TYR A 10 -4.79 -7.30 -28.76
N GLN A 11 -3.67 -7.36 -28.03
CA GLN A 11 -2.48 -8.11 -28.42
C GLN A 11 -2.47 -9.56 -27.89
N ILE A 12 -3.40 -9.93 -26.99
CA ILE A 12 -3.48 -11.28 -26.44
C ILE A 12 -4.48 -12.16 -27.23
N PRO A 13 -4.32 -13.50 -27.23
CA PRO A 13 -5.15 -14.39 -28.03
C PRO A 13 -6.65 -14.25 -27.76
N GLN A 14 -7.46 -14.55 -28.78
CA GLN A 14 -8.91 -14.58 -28.62
C GLN A 14 -9.32 -15.56 -27.51
N GLY A 15 -10.17 -15.09 -26.60
CA GLY A 15 -10.61 -15.84 -25.42
C GLY A 15 -9.72 -15.66 -24.18
N ALA A 16 -8.56 -15.01 -24.31
CA ALA A 16 -7.74 -14.62 -23.15
C ALA A 16 -8.15 -13.25 -22.60
N SER A 17 -7.96 -13.06 -21.29
CA SER A 17 -8.30 -11.80 -20.61
C SER A 17 -7.09 -11.29 -19.83
N LEU A 18 -6.76 -10.02 -20.03
CA LEU A 18 -5.67 -9.33 -19.35
C LEU A 18 -6.14 -8.95 -17.95
N LEU A 19 -5.53 -9.57 -16.95
CA LEU A 19 -5.80 -9.29 -15.55
C LEU A 19 -4.76 -8.32 -14.99
N GLY A 20 -5.22 -7.13 -14.60
CA GLY A 20 -4.42 -6.20 -13.83
C GLY A 20 -4.42 -6.58 -12.36
N VAL A 21 -3.29 -6.35 -11.69
CA VAL A 21 -3.14 -6.53 -10.25
C VAL A 21 -2.94 -5.17 -9.60
N VAL A 22 -3.71 -4.90 -8.54
CA VAL A 22 -3.57 -3.71 -7.70
C VAL A 22 -3.05 -4.13 -6.34
N LEU A 23 -2.03 -3.43 -5.87
CA LEU A 23 -1.53 -3.53 -4.50
C LEU A 23 -1.92 -2.28 -3.73
N SER A 24 -2.50 -2.46 -2.55
CA SER A 24 -2.78 -1.38 -1.62
C SER A 24 -2.13 -1.66 -0.27
N SER A 25 -1.68 -0.59 0.39
CA SER A 25 -1.07 -0.67 1.71
C SER A 25 -1.40 0.59 2.49
N ASP A 26 -2.19 0.42 3.55
CA ASP A 26 -2.52 1.48 4.50
C ASP A 26 -1.96 1.16 5.88
N LYS A 27 -1.92 2.12 6.81
CA LYS A 27 -1.43 1.89 8.17
C LYS A 27 -2.59 1.44 9.04
N THR A 28 -2.56 0.21 9.52
CA THR A 28 -3.59 -0.30 10.44
C THR A 28 -3.04 -0.51 11.85
N LYS A 29 -3.92 -0.32 12.83
CA LYS A 29 -3.65 -0.65 14.23
C LYS A 29 -3.99 -2.13 14.43
N VAL A 30 -2.97 -2.96 14.68
CA VAL A 30 -3.10 -4.43 14.69
C VAL A 30 -3.69 -4.96 16.01
N THR A 31 -3.68 -4.19 17.09
CA THR A 31 -4.13 -4.65 18.42
C THR A 31 -5.00 -3.62 19.14
N ASN A 32 -6.18 -4.03 19.62
CA ASN A 32 -7.07 -3.19 20.42
C ASN A 32 -6.74 -3.21 21.93
N ILE A 33 -6.04 -4.23 22.47
CA ILE A 33 -5.98 -4.46 23.93
C ILE A 33 -4.57 -4.44 24.56
N SER A 34 -3.45 -4.58 23.83
CA SER A 34 -2.13 -4.45 24.48
C SER A 34 -0.97 -4.17 23.51
N GLY A 35 -0.45 -2.92 23.53
CA GLY A 35 0.89 -2.60 23.01
C GLY A 35 1.00 -1.60 21.85
N ASN A 36 -0.10 -0.97 21.41
CA ASN A 36 -0.12 0.05 20.36
C ASN A 36 0.80 -0.29 19.16
N ARG A 37 0.62 -1.50 18.61
CA ARG A 37 1.39 -1.98 17.47
C ARG A 37 0.67 -1.62 16.18
N TYR A 38 1.42 -1.04 15.25
CA TYR A 38 0.95 -0.72 13.92
C TYR A 38 1.65 -1.63 12.92
N ALA A 39 0.91 -2.06 11.92
CA ALA A 39 1.47 -2.67 10.73
C ALA A 39 0.81 -2.05 9.51
N HIS A 40 1.46 -2.18 8.37
CA HIS A 40 0.86 -1.88 7.10
C HIS A 40 0.46 -3.20 6.43
N PRO A 41 -0.85 -3.55 6.38
CA PRO A 41 -1.30 -4.65 5.55
C PRO A 41 -1.00 -4.38 4.09
N VAL A 42 -0.46 -5.37 3.40
CA VAL A 42 -0.34 -5.38 1.96
C VAL A 42 -1.49 -6.21 1.41
N LEU A 43 -2.43 -5.53 0.76
CA LEU A 43 -3.59 -6.13 0.13
C LEU A 43 -3.36 -6.22 -1.38
N ILE A 44 -3.85 -7.30 -1.98
CA ILE A 44 -3.83 -7.54 -3.43
C ILE A 44 -5.27 -7.67 -3.95
N SER A 45 -5.54 -7.12 -5.13
CA SER A 45 -6.82 -7.24 -5.82
C SER A 45 -6.62 -7.29 -7.34
N LEU A 46 -7.65 -7.73 -8.06
CA LEU A 46 -7.70 -7.59 -9.50
C LEU A 46 -8.25 -6.21 -9.88
N ALA A 47 -7.52 -5.51 -10.74
CA ALA A 47 -7.93 -4.22 -11.29
C ALA A 47 -9.22 -4.31 -12.12
N ASN A 48 -9.53 -5.49 -12.63
CA ASN A 48 -10.70 -5.77 -13.47
C ASN A 48 -12.00 -5.90 -12.68
N ILE A 49 -11.94 -5.97 -11.34
CA ILE A 49 -13.15 -6.00 -10.51
C ILE A 49 -13.78 -4.59 -10.51
N ALA A 50 -15.10 -4.54 -10.61
CA ALA A 50 -15.83 -3.27 -10.63
C ALA A 50 -15.54 -2.43 -9.36
N PRO A 51 -15.37 -1.09 -9.47
CA PRO A 51 -15.12 -0.22 -8.32
C PRO A 51 -16.18 -0.34 -7.21
N SER A 52 -17.44 -0.58 -7.58
CA SER A 52 -18.53 -0.81 -6.62
C SER A 52 -18.36 -2.09 -5.79
N ALA A 53 -17.67 -3.09 -6.33
CA ALA A 53 -17.33 -4.30 -5.60
C ALA A 53 -16.11 -4.10 -4.68
N HIS A 54 -15.12 -3.30 -5.11
CA HIS A 54 -14.02 -2.85 -4.24
C HIS A 54 -14.51 -2.07 -3.02
N ALA A 55 -15.56 -1.25 -3.19
CA ALA A 55 -16.13 -0.46 -2.10
C ALA A 55 -16.96 -1.26 -1.09
N LYS A 56 -17.32 -2.51 -1.40
CA LYS A 56 -18.15 -3.37 -0.53
C LYS A 56 -17.28 -4.41 0.17
N ALA A 57 -17.05 -4.20 1.47
CA ALA A 57 -16.24 -5.11 2.30
C ALA A 57 -16.74 -6.58 2.27
N SER A 58 -18.05 -6.80 2.16
CA SER A 58 -18.64 -8.16 2.11
C SER A 58 -18.33 -8.94 0.84
N LEU A 59 -17.86 -8.28 -0.22
CA LEU A 59 -17.54 -8.92 -1.50
C LEU A 59 -16.09 -9.42 -1.57
N HIS A 60 -15.30 -9.25 -0.50
CA HIS A 60 -13.94 -9.79 -0.38
C HIS A 60 -13.07 -9.52 -1.61
N ALA A 61 -13.16 -8.31 -2.18
CA ALA A 61 -12.44 -7.94 -3.39
C ALA A 61 -10.92 -7.81 -3.19
N TYR A 62 -10.44 -7.86 -1.95
CA TYR A 62 -9.03 -7.75 -1.58
C TYR A 62 -8.60 -8.96 -0.74
N LEU A 63 -7.39 -9.45 -1.00
CA LEU A 63 -6.73 -10.49 -0.22
C LEU A 63 -5.52 -9.90 0.53
N LEU A 64 -5.37 -10.23 1.82
CA LEU A 64 -4.18 -9.85 2.60
C LEU A 64 -3.02 -10.79 2.30
N VAL A 65 -1.92 -10.24 1.80
CA VAL A 65 -0.71 -11.01 1.42
C VAL A 65 0.38 -10.89 2.46
N ALA A 66 0.52 -9.72 3.11
CA ALA A 66 1.55 -9.51 4.12
C ALA A 66 1.15 -8.45 5.16
N LEU A 67 1.83 -8.46 6.30
CA LEU A 67 1.81 -7.39 7.30
C LEU A 67 3.23 -6.85 7.45
N ILE A 68 3.44 -5.59 7.06
CA ILE A 68 4.74 -4.92 7.22
C ILE A 68 4.76 -4.26 8.60
N PRO A 69 5.65 -4.67 9.52
CA PRO A 69 5.69 -4.07 10.85
C PRO A 69 6.17 -2.61 10.80
N VAL A 70 5.53 -1.73 11.57
CA VAL A 70 6.06 -0.39 11.79
C VAL A 70 7.18 -0.47 12.82
N ALA A 71 8.42 -0.25 12.38
CA ALA A 71 9.57 -0.26 13.26
C ALA A 71 9.42 0.78 14.39
N LYS A 72 9.66 0.35 15.64
CA LYS A 72 9.85 1.25 16.78
C LYS A 72 11.34 1.28 17.09
N PHE A 73 12.00 2.38 16.81
CA PHE A 73 13.40 2.56 17.18
C PHE A 73 13.48 2.85 18.68
N ILE A 74 14.13 1.97 19.44
CA ILE A 74 14.23 2.07 20.91
C ILE A 74 15.36 3.03 21.34
N HIS A 75 16.25 3.42 20.42
CA HIS A 75 17.35 4.35 20.70
C HIS A 75 17.06 5.73 20.11
N SER A 76 16.73 6.70 20.96
CA SER A 76 16.67 8.12 20.57
C SER A 76 18.08 8.73 20.55
N ASN A 77 18.48 9.21 19.37
CA ASN A 77 19.28 10.43 19.14
C ASN A 77 20.34 10.87 20.17
N ALA A 78 21.27 10.01 20.58
CA ALA A 78 22.50 10.50 21.22
C ALA A 78 23.57 10.96 20.19
N ARG A 79 23.46 10.60 18.90
CA ARG A 79 24.48 10.85 17.86
C ARG A 79 24.01 11.53 16.57
N LEU A 80 22.84 12.17 16.55
CA LEU A 80 22.39 12.97 15.39
C LEU A 80 22.40 14.48 15.64
N ASN A 81 22.87 14.93 16.82
CA ASN A 81 22.97 16.35 17.14
C ASN A 81 24.09 17.10 16.39
N HIS A 82 24.92 16.40 15.62
CA HIS A 82 26.02 16.96 14.83
C HIS A 82 25.60 17.36 13.40
N LEU A 83 24.41 16.96 12.96
CA LEU A 83 23.85 17.25 11.63
C LEU A 83 22.74 18.31 11.71
N ARG A 84 22.88 19.28 12.62
CA ARG A 84 22.01 20.46 12.66
C ARG A 84 22.46 21.44 11.59
N TRP A 85 21.75 21.47 10.46
CA TRP A 85 21.93 22.46 9.41
C TRP A 85 21.86 23.89 9.97
N PRO A 86 22.79 24.78 9.59
CA PRO A 86 22.85 26.13 10.15
C PRO A 86 21.65 26.97 9.70
N HIS A 87 20.90 27.48 10.67
CA HIS A 87 19.93 28.57 10.50
C HIS A 87 20.63 29.85 10.06
N LYS A 88 20.80 30.09 8.75
CA LYS A 88 20.89 31.44 8.15
C LYS A 88 20.61 31.33 6.64
N TRP A 89 19.39 31.56 6.17
CA TRP A 89 19.05 32.11 4.83
C TRP A 89 17.53 32.37 4.76
N ALA A 90 17.11 33.53 5.24
CA ALA A 90 15.89 34.23 4.84
C ALA A 90 16.02 35.66 5.39
N SER A 91 16.70 36.51 4.61
CA SER A 91 16.52 37.96 4.65
C SER A 91 15.39 38.34 3.70
#